data_AF-A0A1D6LK87-F1
#
_entry.id   AF-A0A1D6LK87-F1
#
_cell.length_a   1.000
_cell.length_b   1.000
_cell.length_c   1.000
_cell.angle_alpha   90.00
_cell.angle_beta   90.00
_cell.angle_gamma   90.00
#
_symmetry.space_group_name_H-M   'P 1'
#
loop_
_entity.id
_entity.type
_entity.pdbx_description
1 polymer ?
#
loop_
_entity_poly.entity_id
_entity_poly.type
_entity_poly.pdbx_seq_one_letter_code
_entity_poly.pdbx_strand_id
1 'polypeptide(L)'
;MVFFIHMLLCQNTCSPFWQEIDITAKDCSADENSKPSNTESIWVEGLVPGIDFCNHNVKALATWEVDSVGNATGIPASMYLLLADKSPAETGAEICINYGNKGNEELLYLYGFVVDNNPDDYLMVHYPLEALRQIQSADIKMKLLEMQKGELRCLLPRSLLDNGFFGIRSSEDKDSKKNTGPFSSFSWSGQRKVPSYLPKIVFPHEFMSTLRTIAMQEHELEQVASLLGEVGYSEDRETSCAAIQSAIWEVCGDQGALGLLVDLLGVKMAELEEGSGTEASDAELLEQFDSIQPEDYASESGEKHERKSKTNYRSCVVYRRGQKQLTRLFLREVEHLLELSAKEQS
;
A
#
# COMPACT_ATOMS: atom_id res chain seq x y z
N MET A 1 9.56 -11.78 20.62
CA MET A 1 9.31 -10.96 19.42
C MET A 1 10.62 -10.30 19.10
N VAL A 2 11.15 -10.47 17.90
CA VAL A 2 12.49 -9.98 17.54
C VAL A 2 12.28 -8.91 16.48
N PHE A 3 12.59 -7.66 16.82
CA PHE A 3 12.48 -6.51 15.92
C PHE A 3 13.80 -6.32 15.19
N PHE A 4 13.79 -6.41 13.86
CA PHE A 4 14.95 -6.10 13.02
C PHE A 4 14.91 -4.63 12.62
N ILE A 5 16.00 -3.90 12.90
CA ILE A 5 16.17 -2.52 12.45
C ILE A 5 17.00 -2.54 11.17
N HIS A 6 16.49 -1.86 10.13
CA HIS A 6 17.24 -1.62 8.91
C HIS A 6 18.13 -0.39 9.12
N MET A 7 19.45 -0.55 8.99
CA MET A 7 20.40 0.54 9.21
C MET A 7 21.31 0.73 8.01
N LEU A 8 21.50 1.99 7.61
CA LEU A 8 22.51 2.38 6.64
C LEU A 8 23.86 2.51 7.37
N LEU A 9 24.80 1.61 7.10
CA LEU A 9 26.17 1.70 7.57
C LEU A 9 27.08 2.09 6.41
N CYS A 10 27.46 3.35 6.32
CA CYS A 10 28.59 3.76 5.47
C CYS A 10 29.87 3.21 6.09
N GLN A 11 30.56 2.32 5.37
CA GLN A 11 31.90 1.87 5.79
C GLN A 11 32.87 3.05 5.70
N ASN A 12 33.42 3.41 6.86
CA ASN A 12 34.45 4.43 7.11
C ASN A 12 34.00 5.89 6.95
N THR A 13 33.89 6.53 8.13
CA THR A 13 34.03 7.98 8.36
C THR A 13 33.21 8.90 7.45
N CYS A 14 31.90 8.99 7.66
CA CYS A 14 31.16 10.24 7.90
C CYS A 14 29.64 9.96 7.94
N SER A 15 28.97 10.55 8.93
CA SER A 15 27.52 10.80 9.10
C SER A 15 26.49 9.86 8.40
N PRO A 16 25.63 9.14 9.14
CA PRO A 16 24.38 8.64 8.59
C PRO A 16 23.44 9.83 8.33
N PHE A 17 22.91 9.91 7.12
CA PHE A 17 21.87 10.86 6.74
C PHE A 17 20.58 10.06 6.48
N TRP A 18 19.46 10.66 6.89
CA TRP A 18 18.05 10.42 6.53
C TRP A 18 17.16 9.72 7.55
N GLN A 19 16.20 10.51 8.04
CA GLN A 19 14.78 10.25 7.92
C GLN A 19 14.23 11.28 6.92
N GLU A 20 13.39 10.86 5.97
CA GLU A 20 12.84 11.71 4.91
C GLU A 20 11.87 12.75 5.51
N ILE A 21 12.30 14.01 5.65
CA ILE A 21 11.43 15.15 5.91
C ILE A 21 11.74 16.23 4.87
N ASP A 22 10.74 16.51 4.06
CA ASP A 22 10.68 17.56 3.05
C ASP A 22 10.76 18.94 3.74
N ILE A 23 11.96 19.54 3.82
CA ILE A 23 12.13 20.94 4.23
C ILE A 23 13.08 21.63 3.24
N THR A 24 12.48 22.49 2.43
CA THR A 24 13.15 23.49 1.61
C THR A 24 13.82 24.54 2.50
N ALA A 25 15.16 24.64 2.48
CA ALA A 25 15.88 25.83 2.90
C ALA A 25 17.28 25.95 2.25
N LYS A 26 17.41 27.01 1.44
CA LYS A 26 18.63 27.81 1.13
C LYS A 26 19.48 28.09 2.40
N ASP A 27 20.79 28.33 2.42
CA ASP A 27 21.80 28.76 1.43
C ASP A 27 23.24 28.48 1.99
N CYS A 28 24.22 28.33 1.08
CA CYS A 28 25.64 28.76 1.07
C CYS A 28 26.63 28.47 2.24
N SER A 29 27.73 27.73 1.96
CA SER A 29 29.07 28.28 1.58
C SER A 29 30.23 27.25 1.59
N ALA A 30 30.93 27.14 0.46
CA ALA A 30 32.33 26.77 0.19
C ALA A 30 33.02 25.58 0.93
N ASP A 31 33.44 24.55 0.17
CA ASP A 31 34.85 24.36 -0.19
C ASP A 31 35.02 23.36 -1.37
N GLU A 32 35.52 23.84 -2.51
CA GLU A 32 35.82 23.03 -3.70
C GLU A 32 37.23 22.43 -3.60
N ASN A 33 37.42 21.27 -2.93
CA ASN A 33 38.48 20.32 -3.31
C ASN A 33 38.48 18.96 -2.59
N SER A 34 37.32 18.32 -2.42
CA SER A 34 37.31 16.88 -2.14
C SER A 34 36.41 16.19 -3.15
N LYS A 35 37.00 15.36 -4.02
CA LYS A 35 36.22 14.40 -4.81
C LYS A 35 35.49 13.53 -3.78
N PRO A 36 34.15 13.43 -3.81
CA PRO A 36 33.44 12.52 -2.93
C PRO A 36 33.94 11.12 -3.29
N SER A 37 34.61 10.45 -2.35
CA SER A 37 34.82 9.02 -2.45
C SER A 37 33.43 8.41 -2.61
N ASN A 38 33.21 7.71 -3.72
CA ASN A 38 31.95 7.06 -4.02
C ASN A 38 31.85 5.83 -3.10
N THR A 39 31.63 6.09 -1.81
CA THR A 39 31.44 5.06 -0.80
C THR A 39 29.99 4.62 -0.91
N GLU A 40 29.75 3.52 -1.61
CA GLU A 40 28.43 2.90 -1.63
C GLU A 40 27.99 2.63 -0.20
N SER A 41 26.85 3.21 0.19
CA SER A 41 26.26 2.98 1.48
C SER A 41 25.67 1.56 1.51
N ILE A 42 26.13 0.75 2.46
CA ILE A 42 25.70 -0.65 2.58
C ILE A 42 24.58 -0.71 3.62
N TRP A 43 23.45 -1.31 3.24
CA TRP A 43 22.38 -1.63 4.18
C TRP A 43 22.74 -2.89 4.95
N VAL A 44 22.73 -2.80 6.28
CA VAL A 44 23.00 -3.93 7.17
C VAL A 44 21.81 -4.09 8.11
N GLU A 45 21.23 -5.29 8.10
CA GLU A 45 20.20 -5.67 9.06
C GLU A 45 20.86 -6.15 10.36
N GLY A 46 20.27 -5.77 11.49
CA GLY A 46 20.79 -6.17 12.80
C GLY A 46 19.76 -6.08 13.91
N LEU A 47 20.06 -6.79 15.00
CA LEU A 47 19.33 -6.65 16.26
C LEU A 47 19.98 -5.55 17.09
N VAL A 48 19.15 -4.71 17.69
CA VAL A 48 19.61 -3.64 18.59
C VAL A 48 19.12 -3.94 20.00
N PRO A 49 19.97 -4.54 20.85
CA PRO A 49 19.59 -4.90 22.21
C PRO A 49 19.04 -3.70 23.00
N GLY A 50 17.92 -3.91 23.68
CA GLY A 50 17.24 -2.89 24.48
C GLY A 50 16.12 -2.22 23.71
N ILE A 51 16.38 -1.72 22.50
CA ILE A 51 15.35 -1.13 21.63
C ILE A 51 14.41 -2.22 21.09
N ASP A 52 14.96 -3.41 20.82
CA ASP A 52 14.21 -4.59 20.37
C ASP A 52 13.15 -5.10 21.37
N PHE A 53 13.19 -4.65 22.63
CA PHE A 53 12.16 -4.93 23.63
C PHE A 53 10.97 -3.97 23.59
N CYS A 54 11.07 -2.84 22.88
CA CYS A 54 9.98 -1.86 22.83
C CYS A 54 8.83 -2.40 22.00
N ASN A 55 7.64 -2.50 22.59
CA ASN A 55 6.44 -2.93 21.88
C ASN A 55 5.91 -1.87 20.91
N HIS A 56 5.12 -2.32 19.94
CA HIS A 56 4.47 -1.46 18.96
C HIS A 56 3.33 -0.64 19.57
N ASN A 57 3.30 0.66 19.29
CA ASN A 57 2.09 1.48 19.45
C ASN A 57 2.02 2.53 18.33
N VAL A 58 0.88 2.60 17.64
CA VAL A 58 0.63 3.58 16.55
C VAL A 58 0.82 5.03 17.04
N LYS A 59 0.54 5.28 18.32
CA LYS A 59 0.66 6.59 18.98
C LYS A 59 1.91 6.70 19.87
N ALA A 60 2.91 5.84 19.65
CA ALA A 60 4.15 5.88 20.40
C ALA A 60 4.81 7.26 20.32
N LEU A 61 5.21 7.78 21.49
CA LEU A 61 5.92 9.05 21.61
C LEU A 61 7.44 8.85 21.59
N ALA A 62 7.92 7.63 21.82
CA ALA A 62 9.33 7.32 21.74
C ALA A 62 9.72 6.97 20.30
N THR A 63 10.80 7.60 19.84
CA THR A 63 11.53 7.28 18.61
C THR A 63 12.94 6.84 18.98
N TRP A 64 13.75 6.45 18.00
CA TRP A 64 15.16 6.15 18.20
C TRP A 64 16.01 6.93 17.21
N GLU A 65 17.25 7.24 17.60
CA GLU A 65 18.23 7.95 16.80
C GLU A 65 19.60 7.27 16.88
N VAL A 66 20.42 7.47 15.86
CA VAL A 66 21.80 6.98 15.81
C VAL A 66 22.75 8.14 16.10
N ASP A 67 23.49 8.04 17.20
CA ASP A 67 24.58 8.94 17.53
C ASP A 67 25.89 8.46 16.91
N SER A 68 26.17 8.93 15.69
CA SER A 68 27.36 8.51 14.94
C SER A 68 28.68 8.99 15.58
N VAL A 69 28.67 10.12 16.28
CA VAL A 69 29.88 10.78 16.81
C VAL A 69 30.02 10.58 18.33
N GLY A 70 28.92 10.32 19.03
CA GLY A 70 28.88 10.23 20.49
C GLY A 70 28.53 11.54 21.19
N ASN A 71 27.88 12.49 20.51
CA ASN A 71 27.54 13.79 21.09
C ASN A 71 26.43 13.72 22.14
N ALA A 72 25.46 12.82 21.94
CA ALA A 72 24.31 12.65 22.82
C ALA A 72 24.57 11.60 23.91
N THR A 73 25.22 10.48 23.56
CA THR A 73 25.41 9.35 24.48
C THR A 73 26.81 9.29 25.09
N GLY A 74 27.77 10.05 24.55
CA GLY A 74 29.20 9.91 24.87
C GLY A 74 29.87 8.71 24.20
N ILE A 75 29.14 7.93 23.38
CA ILE A 75 29.62 6.72 22.72
C ILE A 75 29.39 6.85 21.21
N PRO A 76 30.46 6.89 20.38
CA PRO A 76 30.32 6.91 18.93
C PRO A 76 29.60 5.67 18.39
N ALA A 77 28.86 5.84 17.29
CA ALA A 77 28.07 4.81 16.64
C ALA A 77 27.10 4.06 17.59
N SER A 78 26.46 4.80 18.49
CA SER A 78 25.44 4.24 19.40
C SER A 78 24.02 4.58 18.94
N MET A 79 23.03 3.85 19.46
CA MET A 79 21.62 4.11 19.22
C MET A 79 20.92 4.36 20.56
N TYR A 80 19.99 5.31 20.62
CA TYR A 80 19.26 5.66 21.84
C TYR A 80 17.80 5.99 21.54
N LEU A 81 16.95 5.84 22.56
CA LEU A 81 15.54 6.25 22.50
C LEU A 81 15.39 7.72 22.86
N LEU A 82 14.54 8.43 22.12
CA LEU A 82 14.18 9.81 22.34
C LEU A 82 12.66 9.89 22.57
N LEU A 83 12.22 10.57 23.62
CA LEU A 83 10.80 10.93 23.76
C LEU A 83 10.56 12.27 23.06
N ALA A 84 9.61 12.31 22.13
CA ALA A 84 9.25 13.51 21.38
C ALA A 84 8.67 14.61 22.29
N ASP A 85 7.98 14.22 23.36
CA ASP A 85 7.52 15.14 24.39
C ASP A 85 8.44 15.09 25.61
N LYS A 86 8.92 16.26 26.05
CA LYS A 86 9.77 16.41 27.25
C LYS A 86 8.94 16.40 28.54
N SER A 87 7.62 16.20 28.45
CA SER A 87 6.81 15.92 29.62
C SER A 87 7.33 14.66 30.33
N PRO A 88 7.35 14.63 31.68
CA PRO A 88 7.78 13.43 32.39
C PRO A 88 6.87 12.27 31.98
N ALA A 89 7.45 11.24 31.38
CA ALA A 89 6.72 9.99 31.19
C ALA A 89 6.18 9.54 32.54
N GLU A 90 4.89 9.22 32.61
CA GLU A 90 4.28 8.75 33.84
C GLU A 90 5.07 7.55 34.35
N THR A 91 5.53 7.63 35.60
CA THR A 91 6.35 6.56 36.18
C THR A 91 5.56 5.26 36.18
N GLY A 92 6.10 4.23 35.53
CA GLY A 92 5.43 2.93 35.36
C GLY A 92 4.68 2.76 34.04
N ALA A 93 4.60 3.79 33.20
CA ALA A 93 4.10 3.64 31.84
C ALA A 93 5.09 2.85 30.97
N GLU A 94 4.55 2.00 30.10
CA GLU A 94 5.34 1.26 29.11
C GLU A 94 5.90 2.20 28.04
N ILE A 95 7.16 1.98 27.66
CA ILE A 95 7.79 2.68 26.54
C ILE A 95 7.53 1.87 25.27
N CYS A 96 6.67 2.41 24.40
CA CYS A 96 6.40 1.83 23.09
C CYS A 96 7.06 2.68 22.00
N ILE A 97 7.39 2.04 20.87
CA ILE A 97 7.81 2.71 19.63
C ILE A 97 6.83 2.41 18.50
N ASN A 98 6.80 3.23 17.46
CA ASN A 98 6.05 2.91 16.25
C ASN A 98 6.94 2.09 15.32
N TYR A 99 6.45 0.92 14.87
CA TYR A 99 7.20 0.04 13.96
C TYR A 99 7.10 0.48 12.50
N GLY A 100 6.30 1.51 12.21
CA GLY A 100 5.96 1.98 10.89
C GLY A 100 4.49 1.66 10.53
N ASN A 101 4.08 2.20 9.39
CA ASN A 101 2.72 2.05 8.85
C ASN A 101 2.56 0.66 8.21
N LYS A 102 2.40 -0.37 9.05
CA LYS A 102 2.36 -1.78 8.63
C LYS A 102 0.92 -2.31 8.66
N GLY A 103 0.52 -2.97 7.58
CA GLY A 103 -0.77 -3.67 7.51
C GLY A 103 -0.81 -4.92 8.38
N ASN A 104 -2.01 -5.44 8.63
CA ASN A 104 -2.17 -6.59 9.53
C ASN A 104 -1.57 -7.89 8.97
N GLU A 105 -1.45 -8.03 7.65
CA GLU A 105 -0.74 -9.15 7.02
C GLU A 105 0.74 -9.17 7.44
N GLU A 106 1.41 -8.02 7.35
CA GLU A 106 2.83 -7.88 7.73
C GLU A 106 3.02 -8.02 9.24
N LEU A 107 2.16 -7.37 10.04
CA LEU A 107 2.19 -7.47 11.50
C LEU A 107 1.99 -8.92 11.96
N LEU A 108 1.05 -9.65 11.36
CA LEU A 108 0.79 -11.03 11.74
C LEU A 108 1.95 -11.94 11.35
N TYR A 109 2.46 -11.82 10.12
CA TYR A 109 3.48 -12.73 9.59
C TYR A 109 4.86 -12.48 10.19
N LEU A 110 5.28 -11.23 10.33
CA LEU A 110 6.62 -10.88 10.82
C LEU A 110 6.67 -10.70 12.34
N TYR A 111 5.58 -10.24 12.94
CA TYR A 111 5.58 -9.82 14.34
C TYR A 111 4.66 -10.64 15.24
N GLY A 112 3.73 -11.43 14.68
CA GLY A 112 2.87 -12.35 15.42
C GLY A 112 1.69 -11.69 16.14
N PHE A 113 1.31 -10.47 15.74
CA PHE A 113 0.15 -9.77 16.30
C PHE A 113 -0.59 -8.98 15.21
N VAL A 114 -1.77 -8.48 15.55
CA VAL A 114 -2.59 -7.63 14.68
C VAL A 114 -3.08 -6.44 15.48
N VAL A 115 -3.45 -5.36 14.78
CA VAL A 115 -4.08 -4.19 15.37
C VAL A 115 -5.55 -4.17 14.95
N ASP A 116 -6.43 -4.11 15.95
CA ASP A 116 -7.87 -3.96 15.73
C ASP A 116 -8.14 -2.62 15.01
N ASN A 117 -8.90 -2.66 13.91
CA ASN A 117 -9.17 -1.50 13.05
C ASN A 117 -7.91 -0.75 12.59
N ASN A 118 -6.86 -1.49 12.20
CA ASN A 118 -5.60 -0.93 11.71
C ASN A 118 -5.85 0.05 10.52
N PRO A 119 -5.48 1.34 10.64
CA PRO A 119 -5.65 2.32 9.57
C PRO A 119 -4.70 2.08 8.38
N ASP A 120 -3.58 1.40 8.62
CA ASP A 120 -2.54 1.11 7.63
C ASP A 120 -2.73 -0.27 6.96
N ASP A 121 -3.87 -0.93 7.22
CA ASP A 121 -4.20 -2.20 6.59
C ASP A 121 -4.42 -2.03 5.07
N TYR A 122 -4.19 -3.09 4.32
CA TYR A 122 -4.29 -3.07 2.87
C TYR A 122 -4.84 -4.37 2.32
N LEU A 123 -5.39 -4.30 1.10
CA LEU A 123 -5.87 -5.44 0.35
C LEU A 123 -4.96 -5.69 -0.85
N MET A 124 -4.35 -6.87 -0.93
CA MET A 124 -3.58 -7.27 -2.13
C MET A 124 -4.53 -7.83 -3.20
N VAL A 125 -4.69 -7.16 -4.32
CA VAL A 125 -5.44 -7.66 -5.49
C VAL A 125 -4.42 -8.15 -6.52
N HIS A 126 -4.67 -9.30 -7.12
CA HIS A 126 -3.82 -9.80 -8.20
C HIS A 126 -4.64 -10.40 -9.34
N TYR A 127 -4.16 -10.21 -10.56
CA TYR A 127 -4.63 -10.94 -11.72
C TYR A 127 -3.79 -12.21 -11.89
N PRO A 128 -4.38 -13.42 -11.88
CA PRO A 128 -3.63 -14.66 -12.03
C PRO A 128 -2.91 -14.72 -13.39
N LEU A 129 -1.60 -15.00 -13.37
CA LEU A 129 -0.80 -15.08 -14.59
C LEU A 129 -1.26 -16.24 -15.49
N GLU A 130 -1.75 -17.32 -14.87
CA GLU A 130 -2.31 -18.48 -15.55
C GLU A 130 -3.57 -18.10 -16.34
N ALA A 131 -4.41 -17.23 -15.79
CA ALA A 131 -5.59 -16.72 -16.48
C ALA A 131 -5.17 -15.84 -17.67
N LEU A 132 -4.15 -14.99 -17.51
CA LEU A 132 -3.67 -14.10 -18.58
C LEU A 132 -3.21 -14.88 -19.82
N ARG A 133 -2.53 -16.01 -19.62
CA ARG A 133 -2.04 -16.88 -20.71
C ARG A 133 -3.16 -17.57 -21.49
N GLN A 134 -4.36 -17.64 -20.92
CA GLN A 134 -5.52 -18.28 -21.54
C GLN A 134 -6.38 -17.28 -22.33
N ILE A 135 -6.12 -15.99 -22.22
CA ILE A 135 -6.87 -14.94 -22.93
C ILE A 135 -6.46 -14.93 -24.41
N GLN A 136 -7.40 -14.57 -25.27
CA GLN A 136 -7.10 -14.22 -26.66
C GLN A 136 -6.07 -13.09 -26.75
N SER A 137 -5.20 -13.16 -27.76
CA SER A 137 -4.13 -12.19 -27.97
C SER A 137 -3.19 -12.00 -26.76
N ALA A 138 -3.01 -13.05 -25.95
CA ALA A 138 -2.16 -13.02 -24.75
C ALA A 138 -0.75 -12.50 -25.04
N ASP A 139 -0.11 -12.92 -26.14
CA ASP A 139 1.25 -12.50 -26.50
C ASP A 139 1.35 -10.97 -26.69
N ILE A 140 0.36 -10.38 -27.36
CA ILE A 140 0.31 -8.93 -27.62
C ILE A 140 0.04 -8.18 -26.30
N LYS A 141 -0.91 -8.67 -25.49
CA LYS A 141 -1.24 -8.07 -24.19
C LYS A 141 -0.06 -8.13 -23.22
N MET A 142 0.65 -9.26 -23.16
CA MET A 142 1.87 -9.40 -22.35
C MET A 142 2.96 -8.44 -22.81
N LYS A 143 3.18 -8.30 -24.12
CA LYS A 143 4.14 -7.32 -24.65
C LYS A 143 3.77 -5.88 -24.28
N LEU A 144 2.49 -5.51 -24.37
CA LEU A 144 2.03 -4.18 -23.94
C LEU A 144 2.21 -3.96 -22.44
N LEU A 145 1.95 -5.00 -21.63
CA LEU A 145 2.21 -4.99 -20.18
C LEU A 145 3.70 -4.77 -19.88
N GLU A 146 4.60 -5.47 -20.57
CA GLU A 146 6.05 -5.29 -20.42
C GLU A 146 6.49 -3.86 -20.77
N MET A 147 6.00 -3.32 -21.89
CA MET A 147 6.33 -1.95 -22.35
C MET A 147 5.87 -0.88 -21.36
N GLN A 148 4.73 -1.09 -20.69
CA GLN A 148 4.22 -0.15 -19.68
C GLN A 148 4.73 -0.44 -18.25
N LYS A 149 5.57 -1.47 -18.05
CA LYS A 149 5.95 -1.99 -16.72
C LYS A 149 4.73 -2.31 -15.85
N GLY A 150 3.69 -2.85 -16.47
CA GLY A 150 2.42 -3.16 -15.80
C GLY A 150 2.57 -4.29 -14.81
N GLU A 151 2.15 -4.05 -13.57
CA GLU A 151 2.16 -5.05 -12.50
C GLU A 151 0.80 -5.74 -12.42
N LEU A 152 0.80 -7.08 -12.37
CA LEU A 152 -0.42 -7.88 -12.18
C LEU A 152 -0.92 -7.88 -10.74
N ARG A 153 -0.13 -7.33 -9.80
CA ARG A 153 -0.44 -7.23 -8.38
C ARG A 153 -0.56 -5.76 -7.99
N CYS A 154 -1.52 -5.46 -7.15
CA CYS A 154 -1.70 -4.13 -6.58
C CYS A 154 -2.02 -4.23 -5.09
N LEU A 155 -1.36 -3.40 -4.29
CA LEU A 155 -1.76 -3.18 -2.91
C LEU A 155 -2.75 -2.01 -2.88
N LEU A 156 -3.89 -2.23 -2.24
CA LEU A 156 -4.91 -1.22 -2.01
C LEU A 156 -4.96 -0.86 -0.52
N PRO A 157 -4.20 0.16 -0.08
CA PRO A 157 -4.29 0.69 1.28
C PRO A 157 -5.70 1.15 1.64
N ARG A 158 -6.12 0.88 2.87
CA ARG A 158 -7.41 1.33 3.42
C ARG A 158 -7.62 2.84 3.26
N SER A 159 -6.55 3.62 3.43
CA SER A 159 -6.56 5.08 3.31
C SER A 159 -7.01 5.60 1.93
N LEU A 160 -6.96 4.78 0.87
CA LEU A 160 -7.51 5.14 -0.43
C LEU A 160 -9.03 5.37 -0.36
N LEU A 161 -9.73 4.60 0.50
CA LEU A 161 -11.18 4.69 0.67
C LEU A 161 -11.62 6.03 1.29
N ASP A 162 -10.75 6.74 2.00
CA ASP A 162 -11.07 8.03 2.62
C ASP A 162 -11.42 9.11 1.59
N ASN A 163 -10.87 8.99 0.38
CA ASN A 163 -11.06 9.95 -0.71
C ASN A 163 -12.10 9.48 -1.75
N GLY A 164 -12.64 8.26 -1.59
CA GLY A 164 -13.62 7.66 -2.50
C GLY A 164 -15.02 8.26 -2.42
N PHE A 165 -15.98 7.57 -3.02
CA PHE A 165 -17.38 7.97 -3.00
C PHE A 165 -18.01 7.79 -1.62
N PHE A 166 -17.57 6.78 -0.87
CA PHE A 166 -18.11 6.44 0.44
C PHE A 166 -17.19 6.82 1.60
N GLY A 167 -16.16 7.61 1.33
CA GLY A 167 -15.17 8.07 2.32
C GLY A 167 -15.70 9.14 3.28
N ILE A 168 -15.02 9.29 4.42
CA ILE A 168 -15.38 10.25 5.49
C ILE A 168 -15.25 11.71 5.01
N ARG A 169 -14.35 11.97 4.05
CA ARG A 169 -14.12 13.30 3.47
C ARG A 169 -15.14 13.69 2.39
N SER A 170 -16.16 12.87 2.16
CA SER A 170 -17.24 13.16 1.19
C SER A 170 -18.14 14.34 1.59
N SER A 171 -18.14 14.77 2.86
CA SER A 171 -19.04 15.79 3.39
C SER A 171 -18.44 17.20 3.58
N GLU A 172 -17.13 17.39 3.41
CA GLU A 172 -16.53 18.73 3.46
C GLU A 172 -16.21 19.20 2.04
N ASP A 173 -17.15 19.92 1.43
CA ASP A 173 -16.88 20.85 0.34
C ASP A 173 -15.84 21.88 0.84
N LYS A 174 -14.56 21.54 0.68
CA LYS A 174 -13.47 22.50 0.75
C LYS A 174 -12.85 22.60 -0.63
N ASP A 175 -13.23 23.68 -1.30
CA ASP A 175 -12.42 24.34 -2.32
C ASP A 175 -10.97 24.45 -1.85
N SER A 176 -10.14 23.47 -2.17
CA SER A 176 -8.70 23.62 -2.02
C SER A 176 -7.94 22.76 -3.00
N LYS A 177 -7.40 23.46 -4.00
CA LYS A 177 -6.30 23.09 -4.90
C LYS A 177 -6.51 21.77 -5.64
N LYS A 178 -6.94 21.90 -6.90
CA LYS A 178 -6.63 20.97 -7.98
C LYS A 178 -5.13 20.66 -7.95
N ASN A 179 -4.74 19.61 -7.23
CA ASN A 179 -3.61 18.81 -7.65
C ASN A 179 -4.09 18.19 -8.94
N THR A 180 -3.75 18.83 -10.06
CA THR A 180 -3.75 18.21 -11.36
C THR A 180 -2.85 16.99 -11.21
N GLY A 181 -3.43 15.84 -10.90
CA GLY A 181 -2.73 14.57 -11.02
C GLY A 181 -2.18 14.43 -12.44
N PRO A 182 -1.37 13.39 -12.72
CA PRO A 182 -0.72 13.20 -14.03
C PRO A 182 -1.71 13.05 -15.21
N PHE A 183 -3.01 13.12 -14.95
CA PHE A 183 -4.12 13.03 -15.88
C PHE A 183 -4.33 14.22 -16.82
N SER A 184 -3.35 15.11 -16.98
CA SER A 184 -3.49 16.31 -17.82
C SER A 184 -3.34 16.10 -19.32
N SER A 185 -3.27 14.87 -19.85
CA SER A 185 -3.10 14.65 -21.30
C SER A 185 -3.81 13.43 -21.88
N PHE A 186 -4.95 13.03 -21.33
CA PHE A 186 -5.65 11.80 -21.74
C PHE A 186 -6.30 11.82 -23.13
N SER A 187 -6.25 12.93 -23.85
CA SER A 187 -6.92 13.06 -25.12
C SER A 187 -5.89 13.18 -26.25
N TRP A 188 -5.62 12.06 -26.91
CA TRP A 188 -4.84 12.03 -28.15
C TRP A 188 -5.65 12.60 -29.31
N SER A 189 -6.95 12.33 -29.34
CA SER A 189 -7.82 12.66 -30.46
C SER A 189 -8.81 13.80 -30.17
N GLY A 190 -9.05 14.13 -28.90
CA GLY A 190 -10.13 15.03 -28.49
C GLY A 190 -11.50 14.37 -28.39
N GLN A 191 -11.62 13.08 -28.76
CA GLN A 191 -12.91 12.43 -28.92
C GLN A 191 -13.48 11.90 -27.61
N ARG A 192 -12.65 11.31 -26.74
CA ARG A 192 -13.13 10.85 -25.43
C ARG A 192 -13.19 12.01 -24.42
N LYS A 193 -14.39 12.23 -23.86
CA LYS A 193 -14.59 13.19 -22.76
C LYS A 193 -13.94 12.66 -21.49
N VAL A 194 -13.36 13.57 -20.71
CA VAL A 194 -12.82 13.25 -19.38
C VAL A 194 -13.99 12.84 -18.47
N PRO A 195 -13.95 11.65 -17.85
CA PRO A 195 -15.02 11.20 -16.98
C PRO A 195 -15.19 12.05 -15.73
N SER A 196 -16.45 12.28 -15.31
CA SER A 196 -16.71 13.16 -14.15
C SER A 196 -16.31 12.52 -12.81
N TYR A 197 -16.25 11.19 -12.77
CA TYR A 197 -15.88 10.39 -11.60
C TYR A 197 -14.37 10.34 -11.32
N LEU A 198 -13.53 10.81 -12.25
CA LEU A 198 -12.07 10.70 -12.17
C LEU A 198 -11.47 11.23 -10.85
N PRO A 199 -11.91 12.38 -10.30
CA PRO A 199 -11.39 12.89 -9.02
C PRO A 199 -11.67 12.00 -7.79
N LYS A 200 -12.57 11.02 -7.94
CA LYS A 200 -13.03 10.13 -6.87
C LYS A 200 -12.57 8.68 -7.05
N ILE A 201 -11.77 8.39 -8.08
CA ILE A 201 -11.19 7.06 -8.27
C ILE A 201 -10.22 6.77 -7.12
N VAL A 202 -10.47 5.69 -6.40
CA VAL A 202 -9.62 5.21 -5.30
C VAL A 202 -8.55 4.22 -5.75
N PHE A 203 -8.56 3.80 -7.02
CA PHE A 203 -7.67 2.77 -7.55
C PHE A 203 -6.40 3.38 -8.19
N PRO A 204 -5.20 2.83 -7.93
CA PRO A 204 -3.97 3.34 -8.51
C PRO A 204 -3.98 3.35 -10.05
N HIS A 205 -3.45 4.42 -10.63
CA HIS A 205 -3.43 4.63 -12.09
C HIS A 205 -2.74 3.48 -12.85
N GLU A 206 -1.55 3.06 -12.39
CA GLU A 206 -0.77 1.99 -13.03
C GLU A 206 -1.52 0.66 -13.04
N PHE A 207 -2.25 0.37 -11.95
CA PHE A 207 -3.06 -0.83 -11.87
C PHE A 207 -4.27 -0.76 -12.81
N MET A 208 -4.96 0.39 -12.85
CA MET A 208 -6.03 0.60 -13.82
C MET A 208 -5.55 0.49 -15.27
N SER A 209 -4.35 1.00 -15.59
CA SER A 209 -3.76 0.84 -16.92
C SER A 209 -3.51 -0.63 -17.26
N THR A 210 -2.96 -1.39 -16.32
CA THR A 210 -2.76 -2.83 -16.46
C THR A 210 -4.08 -3.56 -16.73
N LEU A 211 -5.13 -3.26 -15.96
CA LEU A 211 -6.44 -3.87 -16.15
C LEU A 211 -7.09 -3.49 -17.48
N ARG A 212 -6.90 -2.24 -17.96
CA ARG A 212 -7.36 -1.84 -19.30
C ARG A 212 -6.70 -2.68 -20.39
N THR A 213 -5.38 -2.89 -20.31
CA THR A 213 -4.65 -3.74 -21.26
C THR A 213 -5.17 -5.18 -21.26
N ILE A 214 -5.47 -5.73 -20.08
CA ILE A 214 -5.99 -7.10 -19.95
C ILE A 214 -7.41 -7.21 -20.49
N ALA A 215 -8.28 -6.26 -20.16
CA ALA A 215 -9.70 -6.24 -20.54
C ALA A 215 -9.96 -5.88 -22.02
N MET A 216 -8.97 -5.29 -22.70
CA MET A 216 -9.05 -4.84 -24.09
C MET A 216 -9.49 -5.97 -25.04
N GLN A 217 -10.43 -5.66 -25.93
CA GLN A 217 -10.96 -6.54 -26.97
C GLN A 217 -10.08 -6.55 -28.21
N GLU A 218 -10.26 -7.54 -29.10
CA GLU A 218 -9.42 -7.66 -30.32
C GLU A 218 -9.54 -6.46 -31.26
N HIS A 219 -10.74 -5.95 -31.48
CA HIS A 219 -10.95 -4.74 -32.31
C HIS A 219 -10.40 -3.46 -31.67
N GLU A 220 -10.24 -3.43 -30.34
CA GLU A 220 -9.60 -2.33 -29.62
C GLU A 220 -8.07 -2.42 -29.73
N LEU A 221 -7.51 -3.63 -29.69
CA LEU A 221 -6.09 -3.88 -29.95
C LEU A 221 -5.65 -3.35 -31.32
N GLU A 222 -6.46 -3.58 -32.36
CA GLU A 222 -6.20 -3.06 -33.71
C GLU A 222 -6.21 -1.52 -33.75
N GLN A 223 -7.16 -0.89 -33.06
CA GLN A 223 -7.25 0.57 -32.96
C GLN A 223 -6.06 1.17 -32.20
N VAL A 224 -5.64 0.55 -31.09
CA VAL A 224 -4.45 0.97 -30.34
C VAL A 224 -3.20 0.83 -31.22
N ALA A 225 -3.08 -0.27 -31.98
CA ALA A 225 -1.98 -0.44 -32.92
C ALA A 225 -1.96 0.64 -34.01
N SER A 226 -3.13 1.04 -34.55
CA SER A 226 -3.25 2.15 -35.50
C SER A 226 -2.78 3.47 -34.88
N LEU A 227 -3.27 3.81 -33.68
CA LEU A 227 -2.89 5.04 -32.98
C LEU A 227 -1.39 5.12 -32.69
N LEU A 228 -0.77 3.99 -32.30
CA LEU A 228 0.66 3.92 -32.05
C LEU A 228 1.49 3.95 -33.36
N GLY A 229 0.95 3.41 -34.46
CA GLY A 229 1.57 3.42 -35.79
C GLY A 229 1.50 4.78 -36.50
N GLU A 230 0.40 5.52 -36.34
CA GLU A 230 0.20 6.86 -36.92
C GLU A 230 1.17 7.92 -36.36
N VAL A 231 1.70 7.69 -35.15
CA VAL A 231 2.66 8.59 -34.47
C VAL A 231 4.12 8.13 -34.67
N GLY A 232 4.35 7.05 -35.44
CA GLY A 232 5.56 6.23 -35.40
C GLY A 232 6.40 6.09 -36.67
N TYR A 233 6.40 7.04 -37.62
CA TYR A 233 7.44 7.08 -38.67
C TYR A 233 8.52 8.13 -38.39
N SER A 234 9.32 7.84 -37.35
CA SER A 234 10.75 8.18 -37.35
C SER A 234 11.49 7.01 -36.68
N GLU A 235 12.40 6.35 -37.39
CA GLU A 235 13.01 5.06 -37.05
C GLU A 235 13.77 4.98 -35.71
N ASP A 236 13.87 6.08 -34.93
CA ASP A 236 14.71 6.18 -33.73
C ASP A 236 13.96 6.47 -32.40
N ARG A 237 12.62 6.45 -32.36
CA ARG A 237 11.87 6.71 -31.10
C ARG A 237 11.09 5.49 -30.62
N GLU A 238 11.60 4.87 -29.56
CA GLU A 238 10.87 3.94 -28.73
C GLU A 238 9.60 4.61 -28.17
N THR A 239 8.45 3.96 -28.29
CA THR A 239 7.16 4.49 -27.84
C THR A 239 7.16 4.56 -26.31
N SER A 240 6.90 5.75 -25.74
CA SER A 240 6.96 5.92 -24.29
C SER A 240 5.79 5.20 -23.59
N CYS A 241 6.02 4.73 -22.35
CA CYS A 241 4.98 4.12 -21.52
C CYS A 241 3.71 5.00 -21.45
N ALA A 242 3.86 6.30 -21.18
CA ALA A 242 2.73 7.24 -21.12
C ALA A 242 1.93 7.33 -22.43
N ALA A 243 2.59 7.21 -23.59
CA ALA A 243 1.93 7.20 -24.89
C ALA A 243 1.07 5.95 -25.06
N ILE A 244 1.58 4.79 -24.67
CA ILE A 244 0.86 3.51 -24.71
C ILE A 244 -0.35 3.55 -23.79
N GLN A 245 -0.18 3.98 -22.54
CA GLN A 245 -1.27 4.07 -21.56
C GLN A 245 -2.39 5.02 -22.03
N SER A 246 -2.00 6.14 -22.66
CA SER A 246 -2.96 7.12 -23.20
C SER A 246 -3.70 6.59 -24.43
N ALA A 247 -3.02 5.92 -25.37
CA ALA A 247 -3.66 5.28 -26.52
C ALA A 247 -4.65 4.20 -26.10
N ILE A 248 -4.27 3.36 -25.12
CA ILE A 248 -5.14 2.33 -24.54
C ILE A 248 -6.37 2.98 -23.89
N TRP A 249 -6.18 4.04 -23.11
CA TRP A 249 -7.29 4.74 -22.46
C TRP A 249 -8.26 5.39 -23.47
N GLU A 250 -7.73 6.02 -24.52
CA GLU A 250 -8.54 6.64 -25.57
C GLU A 250 -9.47 5.61 -26.21
N VAL A 251 -8.96 4.43 -26.55
CA VAL A 251 -9.73 3.36 -27.18
C VAL A 251 -10.67 2.68 -26.18
N CYS A 252 -10.15 2.19 -25.06
CA CYS A 252 -10.88 1.26 -24.19
C CYS A 252 -11.70 1.96 -23.08
N GLY A 253 -11.33 3.19 -22.70
CA GLY A 253 -11.85 3.84 -21.49
C GLY A 253 -11.62 3.01 -20.22
N ASP A 254 -12.56 3.10 -19.27
CA ASP A 254 -12.45 2.41 -17.97
C ASP A 254 -13.38 1.21 -17.81
N GLN A 255 -14.45 1.10 -18.61
CA GLN A 255 -15.54 0.15 -18.34
C GLN A 255 -15.08 -1.31 -18.31
N GLY A 256 -14.27 -1.74 -19.28
CA GLY A 256 -13.71 -3.09 -19.29
C GLY A 256 -12.83 -3.38 -18.07
N ALA A 257 -11.98 -2.42 -17.69
CA ALA A 257 -11.10 -2.54 -16.53
C ALA A 257 -11.86 -2.57 -15.20
N LEU A 258 -12.89 -1.73 -15.07
CA LEU A 258 -13.76 -1.70 -13.89
C LEU A 258 -14.57 -3.00 -13.76
N GLY A 259 -15.10 -3.52 -14.86
CA GLY A 259 -15.78 -4.82 -14.88
C GLY A 259 -14.84 -5.95 -14.44
N LEU A 260 -13.62 -5.97 -14.99
CA LEU A 260 -12.60 -6.95 -14.58
C LEU A 260 -12.24 -6.84 -13.09
N LEU A 261 -12.16 -5.62 -12.56
CA LEU A 261 -11.88 -5.40 -11.15
C LEU A 261 -13.02 -5.84 -10.23
N VAL A 262 -14.28 -5.66 -10.65
CA VAL A 262 -15.45 -6.24 -9.95
C VAL A 262 -15.31 -7.76 -9.87
N ASP A 263 -15.00 -8.42 -10.99
CA ASP A 263 -14.83 -9.87 -11.03
C ASP A 263 -13.70 -10.34 -10.10
N LEU A 264 -12.54 -9.67 -10.14
CA LEU A 264 -11.40 -10.00 -9.27
C LEU A 264 -11.73 -9.86 -7.79
N LEU A 265 -12.39 -8.76 -7.40
CA LEU A 265 -12.79 -8.54 -6.01
C LEU A 265 -13.91 -9.48 -5.57
N GLY A 266 -14.82 -9.85 -6.48
CA GLY A 266 -15.88 -10.83 -6.24
C GLY A 266 -15.32 -12.23 -5.99
N VAL A 267 -14.39 -12.69 -6.84
CA VAL A 267 -13.66 -13.96 -6.64
C VAL A 267 -12.90 -13.93 -5.32
N LYS A 268 -12.17 -12.84 -5.05
CA LYS A 268 -11.44 -12.69 -3.79
C LYS A 268 -12.35 -12.77 -2.56
N MET A 269 -13.54 -12.15 -2.61
CA MET A 269 -14.50 -12.25 -1.52
C MET A 269 -14.97 -13.70 -1.33
N ALA A 270 -15.31 -14.39 -2.42
CA ALA A 270 -15.73 -15.79 -2.36
C ALA A 270 -14.65 -16.69 -1.74
N GLU A 271 -13.38 -16.51 -2.13
CA GLU A 271 -12.24 -17.23 -1.54
C GLU A 271 -12.04 -16.93 -0.05
N LEU A 272 -12.23 -15.67 0.37
CA LEU A 272 -12.14 -15.30 1.78
C LEU A 272 -13.25 -15.92 2.62
N GLU A 273 -14.46 -16.04 2.08
CA GLU A 273 -15.60 -16.63 2.78
C GLU A 273 -15.61 -18.17 2.72
N GLU A 274 -14.94 -18.76 1.72
CA GLU A 274 -14.80 -20.20 1.56
C GLU A 274 -14.15 -20.84 2.81
N GLY A 275 -14.91 -21.68 3.50
CA GLY A 275 -14.45 -22.38 4.70
C GLY A 275 -14.31 -21.51 5.96
N SER A 276 -14.44 -20.19 5.87
CA SER A 276 -14.26 -19.28 7.02
C SER A 276 -15.50 -18.46 7.41
N GLY A 277 -16.54 -18.46 6.58
CA GLY A 277 -17.80 -17.75 6.83
C GLY A 277 -17.75 -16.26 6.47
N THR A 278 -18.79 -15.51 6.82
CA THR A 278 -18.93 -14.09 6.43
C THR A 278 -18.22 -13.12 7.38
N GLU A 279 -18.10 -11.84 7.01
CA GLU A 279 -17.62 -10.77 7.90
C GLU A 279 -18.44 -10.70 9.21
N ALA A 280 -19.76 -10.96 9.14
CA ALA A 280 -20.64 -10.95 10.30
C ALA A 280 -20.36 -12.14 11.23
N SER A 281 -20.13 -13.34 10.69
CA SER A 281 -19.74 -14.51 11.48
C SER A 281 -18.42 -14.28 12.21
N ASP A 282 -17.46 -13.58 11.60
CA ASP A 282 -16.22 -13.21 12.27
C ASP A 282 -16.43 -12.19 13.38
N ALA A 283 -17.36 -11.25 13.22
CA ALA A 283 -17.71 -10.31 14.27
C ALA A 283 -18.30 -11.02 15.50
N GLU A 284 -19.21 -11.96 15.28
CA GLU A 284 -19.78 -12.79 16.35
C GLU A 284 -18.70 -13.62 17.07
N LEU A 285 -17.73 -14.16 16.33
CA LEU A 285 -16.61 -14.88 16.94
C LEU A 285 -15.74 -13.97 17.81
N LEU A 286 -15.48 -12.74 17.38
CA LEU A 286 -14.72 -11.76 18.18
C LEU A 286 -15.47 -11.35 19.45
N GLU A 287 -16.79 -11.15 19.37
CA GLU A 287 -17.63 -10.87 20.55
C GLU A 287 -17.58 -12.00 21.58
N GLN A 288 -17.50 -13.26 21.12
CA GLN A 288 -17.31 -14.41 22.00
C GLN A 288 -15.95 -14.37 22.71
N PHE A 289 -14.88 -13.91 22.03
CA PHE A 289 -13.57 -13.74 22.69
C PHE A 289 -13.60 -12.67 23.77
N ASP A 290 -14.28 -11.56 23.51
CA ASP A 290 -14.34 -10.43 24.44
C ASP A 290 -15.26 -10.70 25.64
N SER A 291 -16.21 -11.64 25.50
CA SER A 291 -17.15 -12.03 26.56
C SER A 291 -16.55 -12.99 27.62
N ILE A 292 -15.38 -13.57 27.38
CA ILE A 292 -14.77 -14.52 28.31
C ILE A 292 -13.97 -13.75 29.37
N GLN A 293 -14.41 -13.82 30.63
CA GLN A 293 -13.80 -13.11 31.76
C GLN A 293 -12.39 -13.63 32.08
N PRO A 294 -11.44 -12.76 32.51
CA PRO A 294 -10.11 -13.18 32.95
C PRO A 294 -10.11 -14.10 34.19
N GLU A 295 -11.21 -14.12 34.95
CA GLU A 295 -11.32 -14.82 36.23
C GLU A 295 -11.58 -16.34 36.10
N ASP A 296 -11.99 -16.82 34.91
CA ASP A 296 -12.22 -18.25 34.64
C ASP A 296 -10.92 -19.06 34.46
N TYR A 297 -9.74 -18.45 34.67
CA TYR A 297 -8.42 -18.95 34.29
C TYR A 297 -7.44 -19.13 35.46
N ALA A 298 -7.94 -19.37 36.68
CA ALA A 298 -7.10 -19.50 37.86
C ALA A 298 -6.66 -20.94 38.17
N SER A 299 -6.75 -21.91 37.24
CA SER A 299 -6.48 -23.32 37.56
C SER A 299 -5.66 -24.08 36.52
N GLU A 300 -4.43 -24.39 36.94
CA GLU A 300 -3.55 -25.47 36.50
C GLU A 300 -2.67 -25.30 35.25
N SER A 301 -1.47 -25.86 35.38
CA SER A 301 -0.25 -25.67 34.58
C SER A 301 -0.30 -26.08 33.09
N GLY A 302 -1.46 -26.44 32.55
CA GLY A 302 -1.70 -26.70 31.11
C GLY A 302 -2.08 -25.44 30.30
N GLU A 303 -2.47 -24.36 30.97
CA GLU A 303 -3.14 -23.20 30.37
C GLU A 303 -2.30 -22.33 29.41
N LYS A 304 -0.96 -22.35 29.49
CA LYS A 304 -0.12 -21.46 28.63
C LYS A 304 -0.26 -21.78 27.14
N HIS A 305 -0.40 -23.06 26.78
CA HIS A 305 -0.54 -23.47 25.39
C HIS A 305 -1.94 -23.17 24.86
N GLU A 306 -2.96 -23.32 25.70
CA GLU A 306 -4.35 -23.03 25.38
C GLU A 306 -4.60 -21.51 25.25
N ARG A 307 -4.02 -20.69 26.14
CA ARG A 307 -4.08 -19.22 26.04
C ARG A 307 -3.39 -18.70 24.78
N LYS A 308 -2.18 -19.19 24.45
CA LYS A 308 -1.50 -18.84 23.19
C LYS A 308 -2.31 -19.28 21.96
N SER A 309 -2.94 -20.45 22.02
CA SER A 309 -3.83 -20.92 20.96
C SER A 309 -5.03 -19.99 20.77
N LYS A 310 -5.61 -19.48 21.86
CA LYS A 310 -6.72 -18.52 21.82
C LYS A 310 -6.30 -17.15 21.26
N THR A 311 -5.16 -16.60 21.68
CA THR A 311 -4.64 -15.32 21.15
C THR A 311 -4.34 -15.42 19.66
N ASN A 312 -3.66 -16.49 19.23
CA ASN A 312 -3.36 -16.71 17.81
C ASN A 312 -4.64 -16.85 16.98
N TYR A 313 -5.62 -17.59 17.50
CA TYR A 313 -6.91 -17.74 16.84
C TYR A 313 -7.63 -16.39 16.72
N ARG A 314 -7.68 -15.59 17.80
CA ARG A 314 -8.24 -14.23 17.75
C ARG A 314 -7.54 -13.38 16.69
N SER A 315 -6.21 -13.39 16.64
CA SER A 315 -5.44 -12.64 15.63
C SER A 315 -5.80 -13.06 14.20
N CYS A 316 -5.98 -14.36 13.95
CA CYS A 316 -6.45 -14.86 12.64
C CYS A 316 -7.86 -14.37 12.30
N VAL A 317 -8.78 -14.34 13.27
CA VAL A 317 -10.15 -13.85 13.07
C VAL A 317 -10.17 -12.35 12.79
N VAL A 318 -9.39 -11.56 13.54
CA VAL A 318 -9.25 -10.10 13.29
C VAL A 318 -8.69 -9.84 11.89
N TYR A 319 -7.61 -10.54 11.50
CA TYR A 319 -7.02 -10.39 10.18
C TYR A 319 -8.00 -10.74 9.06
N ARG A 320 -8.62 -11.92 9.09
CA ARG A 320 -9.52 -12.36 8.01
C ARG A 320 -10.79 -11.50 7.92
N ARG A 321 -11.31 -11.04 9.06
CA ARG A 321 -12.42 -10.07 9.10
C ARG A 321 -12.02 -8.76 8.43
N GLY A 322 -10.83 -8.25 8.74
CA GLY A 322 -10.27 -7.05 8.12
C GLY A 322 -10.16 -7.17 6.60
N GLN A 323 -9.66 -8.31 6.10
CA GLN A 323 -9.55 -8.58 4.67
C GLN A 323 -10.93 -8.65 3.98
N LYS A 324 -11.93 -9.29 4.58
CA LYS A 324 -13.31 -9.30 4.08
C LYS A 324 -13.90 -7.89 4.05
N GLN A 325 -13.74 -7.14 5.14
CA GLN A 325 -14.23 -5.78 5.22
C GLN A 325 -13.61 -4.89 4.13
N LEU A 326 -12.29 -4.94 3.94
CA LEU A 326 -11.62 -4.17 2.89
C LEU A 326 -12.10 -4.57 1.50
N THR A 327 -12.21 -5.88 1.24
CA THR A 327 -12.72 -6.39 -0.05
C THR A 327 -14.12 -5.86 -0.32
N ARG A 328 -15.03 -5.91 0.66
CA ARG A 328 -16.39 -5.37 0.52
C ARG A 328 -16.41 -3.86 0.25
N LEU A 329 -15.55 -3.09 0.93
CA LEU A 329 -15.48 -1.65 0.76
C LEU A 329 -14.96 -1.27 -0.64
N PHE A 330 -13.88 -1.90 -1.10
CA PHE A 330 -13.37 -1.68 -2.46
C PHE A 330 -14.35 -2.17 -3.53
N LEU A 331 -15.03 -3.30 -3.30
CA LEU A 331 -16.04 -3.82 -4.21
C LEU A 331 -17.17 -2.79 -4.41
N ARG A 332 -17.65 -2.20 -3.32
CA ARG A 332 -18.66 -1.13 -3.36
C ARG A 332 -18.19 0.10 -4.17
N GLU A 333 -16.93 0.52 -4.02
CA GLU A 333 -16.36 1.64 -4.77
C GLU A 333 -16.28 1.33 -6.28
N VAL A 334 -15.82 0.14 -6.67
CA VAL A 334 -15.70 -0.23 -8.08
C VAL A 334 -17.07 -0.45 -8.74
N GLU A 335 -18.04 -1.06 -8.05
CA GLU A 335 -19.40 -1.22 -8.57
C GLU A 335 -20.03 0.14 -8.86
N HIS A 336 -19.87 1.10 -7.96
CA HIS A 336 -20.37 2.45 -8.17
C HIS A 336 -19.67 3.16 -9.35
N LEU A 337 -18.34 3.03 -9.46
CA LEU A 337 -17.59 3.55 -10.60
C LEU A 337 -18.03 2.92 -11.93
N LEU A 338 -18.30 1.60 -11.95
CA LEU A 338 -18.76 0.89 -13.13
C LEU A 338 -20.14 1.41 -13.59
N GLU A 339 -21.05 1.65 -12.65
CA GLU A 339 -22.35 2.26 -12.94
C GLU A 339 -22.21 3.68 -13.51
N LEU A 340 -21.32 4.51 -12.96
CA LEU A 340 -21.06 5.86 -13.46
C LEU A 340 -20.43 5.82 -14.86
N SER A 341 -19.45 4.93 -15.08
CA SER A 341 -18.81 4.74 -16.38
C SER A 341 -19.82 4.32 -17.46
N ALA A 342 -20.77 3.45 -17.14
CA ALA A 342 -21.82 3.05 -18.06
C ALA A 342 -22.79 4.22 -18.40
N LYS A 343 -23.14 5.06 -17.42
CA LYS A 343 -24.03 6.23 -17.62
C LYS A 343 -23.38 7.33 -18.45
N GLU A 344 -22.06 7.48 -18.40
CA GLU A 344 -21.35 8.51 -19.17
C GLU A 344 -21.06 8.09 -20.63
N GLN A 345 -21.21 6.80 -20.94
CA GLN A 345 -21.08 6.26 -22.30
C GLN A 345 -22.41 6.17 -23.07
N SER A 346 -23.55 6.25 -22.37
CA SER A 346 -24.89 6.39 -22.96
C SER A 346 -25.22 7.84 -23.31
#